data_AF-B8IDA8-F1
#
_entry.id   AF-B8IDA8-F1
#
_cell.length_a   1.000
_cell.length_b   1.000
_cell.length_c   1.000
_cell.angle_alpha   90.00
_cell.angle_beta   90.00
_cell.angle_gamma   90.00
#
_symmetry.space_group_name_H-M   'P 1'
#
loop_
_entity.id
_entity.type
_entity.pdbx_description
1 polymer ?
#
loop_
_entity_poly.entity_id
_entity_poly.type
_entity_poly.pdbx_seq_one_letter_code
_entity_poly.pdbx_strand_id
1 'polypeptide(L)'
;MGHRIIRSLLGLAALAAVASPIVLILLLDPRIGLMARRAAREPAPAVRTPASPAPDPAPATPSAAAPACPPCERAESLRPSVPPDRPEPPAAPPQPTPPLPEAGIVTPDVAAEREAQRRRLVGFVTHPDRVSGSAAWLDVIGLGFTQPRPADVPSYRRAALDLTEAPDRAVVVLADQPLALTLATRPSDRAGALGVESLAAFDLPEGRSDLLAGFRSAALGAARVAPILVPVRYGPESLKNFCAALRLWAGLYGLGLDRIRYTLIQNAGQIRLEGDRIHTDGTARGRVAGRRLALLCSP
;
A
#
# COMPACT_ATOMS: atom_id res chain seq x y z
N MET A 1 66.09 32.21 -16.73
CA MET A 1 64.81 32.79 -16.26
C MET A 1 63.95 33.05 -17.48
N GLY A 2 62.72 32.51 -17.58
CA GLY A 2 61.78 32.96 -18.63
C GLY A 2 60.89 31.93 -19.34
N HIS A 3 60.97 30.61 -19.13
CA HIS A 3 60.18 29.65 -19.96
C HIS A 3 59.56 28.45 -19.22
N ARG A 4 59.22 28.56 -17.94
CA ARG A 4 58.55 27.48 -17.19
C ARG A 4 57.13 27.78 -16.68
N ILE A 5 56.54 28.93 -16.99
CA ILE A 5 55.25 29.34 -16.41
C ILE A 5 54.04 29.09 -17.34
N ILE A 6 54.23 28.78 -18.62
CA ILE A 6 53.11 28.76 -19.60
C ILE A 6 52.54 27.34 -19.86
N ARG A 7 53.16 26.27 -19.35
CA ARG A 7 52.64 24.89 -19.54
C ARG A 7 51.72 24.37 -18.43
N SER A 8 51.52 25.12 -17.35
CA SER A 8 50.63 24.73 -16.24
C SER A 8 49.20 25.27 -16.33
N LEU A 9 48.84 25.98 -17.40
CA LEU A 9 47.51 26.59 -17.55
C LEU A 9 46.60 25.92 -18.60
N LEU A 10 47.10 24.96 -19.40
CA LEU A 10 46.27 24.20 -20.36
C LEU A 10 45.85 22.80 -19.89
N GLY A 11 46.25 22.38 -18.68
CA GLY A 11 45.85 21.12 -18.05
C GLY A 11 44.66 21.22 -17.10
N LEU A 12 44.08 22.42 -16.92
CA LEU A 12 42.99 22.70 -15.97
C LEU A 12 41.64 23.07 -16.63
N ALA A 13 41.60 23.13 -17.97
CA ALA A 13 40.37 23.38 -18.72
C ALA A 13 39.62 22.08 -19.11
N ALA A 14 40.19 20.90 -18.83
CA ALA A 14 39.54 19.60 -19.05
C ALA A 14 38.91 18.99 -17.77
N LEU A 15 38.83 19.76 -16.68
CA LEU A 15 38.34 19.29 -15.37
C LEU A 15 37.24 20.21 -14.80
N ALA A 16 36.55 20.96 -15.65
CA ALA A 16 35.45 21.86 -15.30
C ALA A 16 34.14 21.55 -16.07
N ALA A 17 33.92 20.29 -16.46
CA ALA A 17 32.70 19.80 -17.08
C ALA A 17 32.08 18.59 -16.34
N VAL A 18 32.34 18.50 -15.02
CA VAL A 18 31.58 17.65 -14.09
C VAL A 18 31.05 18.56 -12.98
N ALA A 19 30.36 19.62 -13.39
CA ALA A 19 29.64 20.53 -12.51
C ALA A 19 28.30 19.87 -12.14
N SER A 20 28.37 19.07 -11.07
CA SER A 20 27.37 18.92 -10.01
C SER A 20 25.90 19.24 -10.37
N PRO A 21 25.03 18.22 -10.56
CA PRO A 21 23.58 18.40 -10.69
C PRO A 21 22.90 18.98 -9.44
N ILE A 22 23.65 19.19 -8.35
CA ILE A 22 23.14 19.61 -7.04
C ILE A 22 22.88 21.12 -6.99
N VAL A 23 23.50 21.91 -7.87
CA VAL A 23 23.34 23.39 -7.87
C VAL A 23 22.04 23.84 -8.56
N LEU A 24 21.45 23.02 -9.45
CA LEU A 24 20.18 23.36 -10.11
C LEU A 24 18.95 23.11 -9.22
N ILE A 25 19.06 22.24 -8.21
CA ILE A 25 17.95 21.92 -7.28
C ILE A 25 17.82 23.00 -6.18
N LEU A 26 18.87 23.74 -5.86
CA LEU A 26 18.86 24.79 -4.83
C LEU A 26 18.44 26.18 -5.35
N LEU A 27 18.25 26.35 -6.66
CA LEU A 27 17.87 27.63 -7.29
C LEU A 27 16.35 27.75 -7.60
N LEU A 28 15.53 26.76 -7.24
CA LEU A 28 14.09 26.73 -7.54
C LEU A 28 13.18 26.59 -6.31
N ASP A 29 13.69 26.75 -5.08
CA ASP A 29 12.87 26.67 -3.86
C ASP A 29 12.77 28.05 -3.15
N PRO A 30 11.61 28.74 -3.22
CA PRO A 30 11.42 30.06 -2.63
C PRO A 30 11.00 30.04 -1.13
N ARG A 31 11.21 28.96 -0.36
CA ARG A 31 10.72 28.90 1.05
C ARG A 31 11.77 28.63 2.14
N ILE A 32 13.05 28.89 1.89
CA ILE A 32 14.02 29.06 2.98
C ILE A 32 13.89 30.49 3.55
N GLY A 33 12.88 30.66 4.41
CA GLY A 33 12.70 31.83 5.27
C GLY A 33 13.15 31.52 6.70
N LEU A 34 14.18 32.23 7.12
CA LEU A 34 14.74 32.31 8.48
C LEU A 34 13.69 32.69 9.56
N MET A 35 14.12 32.57 10.83
CA MET A 35 13.51 33.01 12.11
C MET A 35 12.78 31.89 12.89
N ALA A 36 12.92 31.67 14.20
CA ALA A 36 13.77 32.22 15.25
C ALA A 36 13.65 31.29 16.49
N ARG A 37 14.61 31.39 17.42
CA ARG A 37 14.63 30.74 18.74
C ARG A 37 13.48 31.23 19.65
N ARG A 38 12.85 30.36 20.46
CA ARG A 38 12.95 30.39 21.96
C ARG A 38 12.07 29.36 22.72
N ALA A 39 12.70 28.86 23.78
CA ALA A 39 12.22 28.63 25.16
C ALA A 39 11.31 27.45 25.54
N ALA A 40 11.97 26.55 26.27
CA ALA A 40 11.54 25.63 27.33
C ALA A 40 10.22 25.90 28.08
N ARG A 41 9.49 24.82 28.37
CA ARG A 41 8.80 24.63 29.67
C ARG A 41 8.61 23.15 29.98
N GLU A 42 9.07 22.77 31.18
CA GLU A 42 8.90 21.47 31.85
C GLU A 42 7.92 21.66 33.05
N PRO A 43 7.64 20.65 33.92
CA PRO A 43 6.47 19.76 33.88
C PRO A 43 5.58 19.84 35.15
N ALA A 44 4.39 19.20 35.15
CA ALA A 44 3.75 18.59 36.34
C ALA A 44 2.38 17.94 35.96
N PRO A 45 1.72 17.15 36.84
CA PRO A 45 2.19 15.96 37.53
C PRO A 45 1.23 14.75 37.34
N ALA A 46 1.62 13.60 37.90
CA ALA A 46 0.90 12.33 37.88
C ALA A 46 -0.40 12.34 38.69
N VAL A 47 -1.42 11.64 38.18
CA VAL A 47 -2.56 11.14 38.97
C VAL A 47 -2.52 9.61 38.94
N ARG A 48 -2.42 9.02 40.13
CA ARG A 48 -2.52 7.58 40.40
C ARG A 48 -3.95 7.21 40.79
N THR A 49 -4.19 5.91 40.66
CA THR A 49 -5.10 5.02 41.43
C THR A 49 -6.59 5.02 41.06
N PRO A 50 -7.34 3.91 41.32
CA PRO A 50 -6.95 2.56 41.76
C PRO A 50 -7.53 1.40 40.91
N ALA A 51 -7.02 0.21 41.20
CA ALA A 51 -7.44 -1.09 40.67
C ALA A 51 -8.67 -1.69 41.39
N SER A 52 -9.13 -2.82 40.84
CA SER A 52 -9.97 -3.90 41.43
C SER A 52 -11.47 -3.88 41.08
N PRO A 53 -12.19 -5.03 41.12
CA PRO A 53 -11.79 -6.44 40.91
C PRO A 53 -12.68 -7.17 39.87
N ALA A 54 -12.24 -8.35 39.44
CA ALA A 54 -13.08 -9.37 38.78
C ALA A 54 -13.97 -10.11 39.80
N PRO A 55 -15.08 -10.71 39.35
CA PRO A 55 -15.35 -12.10 39.73
C PRO A 55 -15.89 -12.97 38.58
N ASP A 56 -15.14 -14.05 38.33
CA ASP A 56 -15.49 -15.47 38.19
C ASP A 56 -16.89 -16.00 37.74
N PRO A 57 -16.91 -17.26 37.24
CA PRO A 57 -17.79 -17.73 36.18
C PRO A 57 -18.98 -18.57 36.69
N ALA A 58 -19.94 -18.82 35.79
CA ALA A 58 -20.97 -19.83 35.99
C ALA A 58 -21.32 -20.57 34.68
N PRO A 59 -21.81 -21.82 34.78
CA PRO A 59 -21.69 -22.84 33.74
C PRO A 59 -22.95 -22.97 32.87
N ALA A 60 -22.80 -23.51 31.66
CA ALA A 60 -23.93 -23.98 30.87
C ALA A 60 -23.71 -25.43 30.42
N THR A 61 -24.78 -26.18 30.60
CA THR A 61 -25.01 -27.62 30.54
C THR A 61 -24.95 -28.23 29.13
N PRO A 62 -24.87 -29.58 29.05
CA PRO A 62 -24.79 -30.32 27.79
C PRO A 62 -26.17 -30.56 27.18
N SER A 63 -26.28 -30.48 25.85
CA SER A 63 -27.45 -30.93 25.10
C SER A 63 -27.07 -32.09 24.17
N ALA A 64 -27.78 -33.20 24.37
CA ALA A 64 -27.62 -34.48 23.70
C ALA A 64 -28.29 -34.54 22.31
N ALA A 65 -27.81 -35.48 21.49
CA ALA A 65 -28.52 -36.43 20.59
C ALA A 65 -29.51 -35.85 19.55
N ALA A 66 -29.65 -36.31 18.29
CA ALA A 66 -29.21 -37.41 17.43
C ALA A 66 -29.68 -37.01 15.98
N PRO A 67 -29.83 -37.86 14.94
CA PRO A 67 -29.36 -39.22 14.71
C PRO A 67 -28.61 -39.39 13.36
N ALA A 68 -28.00 -40.57 13.22
CA ALA A 68 -27.46 -41.11 11.98
C ALA A 68 -28.58 -41.45 10.98
N CYS A 69 -28.30 -41.26 9.68
CA CYS A 69 -29.00 -41.96 8.60
C CYS A 69 -28.00 -42.82 7.78
N PRO A 70 -28.43 -44.03 7.36
CA PRO A 70 -27.62 -45.11 6.78
C PRO A 70 -27.30 -44.92 5.28
N PRO A 71 -26.43 -45.76 4.67
CA PRO A 71 -25.84 -45.50 3.36
C PRO A 71 -26.82 -45.80 2.22
N CYS A 72 -26.82 -44.94 1.19
CA CYS A 72 -27.48 -45.26 -0.08
C CYS A 72 -26.61 -46.24 -0.87
N GLU A 73 -27.17 -47.43 -1.06
CA GLU A 73 -26.62 -48.52 -1.83
C GLU A 73 -26.48 -48.19 -3.31
N ARG A 74 -25.44 -48.81 -3.86
CA ARG A 74 -25.05 -48.88 -5.26
C ARG A 74 -25.95 -49.93 -5.91
N ALA A 75 -26.82 -49.52 -6.84
CA ALA A 75 -27.52 -50.44 -7.72
C ALA A 75 -27.30 -50.03 -9.18
N GLU A 76 -26.86 -51.03 -9.90
CA GLU A 76 -26.37 -51.08 -11.26
C GLU A 76 -27.54 -51.17 -12.26
N SER A 77 -27.21 -50.99 -13.53
CA SER A 77 -28.01 -51.32 -14.73
C SER A 77 -29.09 -50.34 -15.17
N LEU A 78 -28.89 -49.77 -16.37
CA LEU A 78 -29.79 -49.92 -17.52
C LEU A 78 -29.13 -49.21 -18.72
N ARG A 79 -28.47 -50.01 -19.58
CA ARG A 79 -28.06 -49.60 -20.92
C ARG A 79 -29.28 -49.67 -21.84
N PRO A 80 -29.63 -48.62 -22.59
CA PRO A 80 -30.61 -48.74 -23.67
C PRO A 80 -29.99 -49.42 -24.89
N SER A 81 -30.65 -50.48 -25.35
CA SER A 81 -30.36 -51.25 -26.55
C SER A 81 -30.46 -50.38 -27.81
N VAL A 82 -29.45 -50.48 -28.69
CA VAL A 82 -29.44 -49.87 -30.03
C VAL A 82 -30.24 -50.76 -31.00
N PRO A 83 -31.28 -50.27 -31.67
CA PRO A 83 -31.89 -50.95 -32.81
C PRO A 83 -31.10 -50.68 -34.11
N PRO A 84 -31.09 -51.62 -35.07
CA PRO A 84 -30.26 -51.55 -36.28
C PRO A 84 -30.88 -50.71 -37.41
N ASP A 85 -29.97 -50.16 -38.23
CA ASP A 85 -30.07 -49.75 -39.63
C ASP A 85 -31.37 -49.12 -40.13
N ARG A 86 -31.35 -47.79 -40.20
CA ARG A 86 -32.16 -47.00 -41.13
C ARG A 86 -31.21 -46.40 -42.18
N PRO A 87 -31.42 -46.64 -43.49
CA PRO A 87 -30.57 -46.03 -44.52
C PRO A 87 -30.67 -44.50 -44.46
N GLU A 88 -29.52 -43.88 -44.30
CA GLU A 88 -29.31 -42.43 -44.23
C GLU A 88 -29.62 -41.79 -45.61
N PRO A 89 -30.42 -40.71 -45.69
CA PRO A 89 -30.62 -40.00 -46.95
C PRO A 89 -29.30 -39.34 -47.40
N PRO A 90 -29.07 -39.21 -48.72
CA PRO A 90 -27.81 -38.70 -49.24
C PRO A 90 -27.51 -37.29 -48.73
N ALA A 91 -26.27 -37.10 -48.28
CA ALA A 91 -25.74 -35.85 -47.76
C ALA A 91 -25.96 -34.69 -48.75
N ALA A 92 -26.59 -33.62 -48.26
CA ALA A 92 -26.61 -32.35 -48.98
C ALA A 92 -25.17 -31.82 -49.11
N PRO A 93 -24.82 -31.17 -50.24
CA PRO A 93 -23.49 -30.59 -50.42
C PRO A 93 -23.19 -29.57 -49.32
N PRO A 94 -21.93 -29.51 -48.82
CA PRO A 94 -21.56 -28.60 -47.75
C PRO A 94 -21.83 -27.16 -48.19
N GLN A 95 -22.72 -26.48 -47.48
CA GLN A 95 -22.92 -25.06 -47.70
C GLN A 95 -21.66 -24.30 -47.26
N PRO A 96 -21.23 -23.27 -48.00
CA PRO A 96 -20.12 -22.42 -47.57
C PRO A 96 -20.48 -21.77 -46.23
N THR A 97 -19.80 -22.19 -45.17
CA THR A 97 -19.91 -21.53 -43.87
C THR A 97 -19.53 -20.06 -44.05
N PRO A 98 -20.39 -19.09 -43.71
CA PRO A 98 -19.99 -17.70 -43.68
C PRO A 98 -18.76 -17.56 -42.79
N PRO A 99 -17.72 -16.80 -43.18
CA PRO A 99 -16.59 -16.55 -42.30
C PRO A 99 -17.14 -15.98 -41.00
N LEU A 100 -16.86 -16.67 -39.89
CA LEU A 100 -17.16 -16.17 -38.55
C LEU A 100 -16.55 -14.77 -38.46
N PRO A 101 -17.31 -13.74 -38.03
CA PRO A 101 -16.73 -12.42 -37.83
C PRO A 101 -15.55 -12.58 -36.88
N GLU A 102 -14.36 -12.23 -37.34
CA GLU A 102 -13.17 -12.18 -36.51
C GLU A 102 -13.48 -11.24 -35.35
N ALA A 103 -13.83 -11.81 -34.20
CA ALA A 103 -13.95 -11.09 -32.95
C ALA A 103 -12.54 -10.64 -32.59
N GLY A 104 -12.13 -9.50 -33.17
CA GLY A 104 -10.86 -8.86 -32.84
C GLY A 104 -10.83 -8.67 -31.34
N ILE A 105 -9.87 -9.32 -30.68
CA ILE A 105 -9.65 -9.18 -29.24
C ILE A 105 -9.24 -7.72 -29.03
N VAL A 106 -10.18 -6.89 -28.59
CA VAL A 106 -9.93 -5.52 -28.19
C VAL A 106 -9.00 -5.59 -26.98
N THR A 107 -7.71 -5.36 -27.21
CA THR A 107 -6.74 -5.27 -26.12
C THR A 107 -6.87 -3.85 -25.57
N PRO A 108 -7.34 -3.67 -24.32
CA PRO A 108 -7.49 -2.34 -23.75
C PRO A 108 -6.13 -1.64 -23.68
N ASP A 109 -6.11 -0.33 -23.99
CA ASP A 109 -4.91 0.50 -23.83
C ASP A 109 -4.65 0.75 -22.34
N VAL A 110 -3.91 -0.17 -21.73
CA VAL A 110 -3.51 -0.10 -20.33
C VAL A 110 -2.67 1.16 -20.05
N ALA A 111 -1.90 1.67 -21.02
CA ALA A 111 -1.06 2.84 -20.81
C ALA A 111 -1.91 4.11 -20.65
N ALA A 112 -2.92 4.29 -21.51
CA ALA A 112 -3.87 5.41 -21.38
C ALA A 112 -4.67 5.35 -20.07
N GLU A 113 -5.12 4.16 -19.66
CA GLU A 113 -5.80 3.96 -18.36
C GLU A 113 -4.88 4.36 -17.19
N ARG A 114 -3.63 3.89 -17.20
CA ARG A 114 -2.65 4.17 -16.13
C ARG A 114 -2.29 5.66 -16.07
N GLU A 115 -2.17 6.33 -17.20
CA GLU A 115 -1.93 7.76 -17.26
C GLU A 115 -3.15 8.55 -16.75
N ALA A 116 -4.37 8.17 -17.11
CA ALA A 116 -5.59 8.78 -16.58
C ALA A 116 -5.71 8.57 -15.06
N GLN A 117 -5.40 7.37 -14.57
CA GLN A 117 -5.35 7.05 -13.15
C GLN A 117 -4.31 7.90 -12.41
N ARG A 118 -3.09 8.02 -12.95
CA ARG A 118 -2.02 8.85 -12.39
C ARG A 118 -2.46 10.31 -12.28
N ARG A 119 -3.03 10.89 -13.35
CA ARG A 119 -3.54 12.27 -13.33
C ARG A 119 -4.61 12.49 -12.26
N ARG A 120 -5.53 11.54 -12.10
CA ARG A 120 -6.56 11.58 -11.06
C ARG A 120 -5.94 11.60 -9.66
N LEU A 121 -5.00 10.68 -9.39
CA LEU A 121 -4.33 10.58 -8.10
C LEU A 121 -3.49 11.82 -7.77
N VAL A 122 -2.82 12.43 -8.76
CA VAL A 122 -2.11 13.71 -8.59
C VAL A 122 -3.05 14.82 -8.13
N GLY A 123 -4.29 14.84 -8.62
CA GLY A 123 -5.32 15.78 -8.15
C GLY A 123 -5.75 15.60 -6.70
N PHE A 124 -5.35 14.51 -6.03
CA PHE A 124 -5.61 14.26 -4.61
C PHE A 124 -4.42 14.58 -3.71
N VAL A 125 -3.25 14.93 -4.29
CA VAL A 125 -2.02 15.17 -3.53
C VAL A 125 -2.02 16.56 -2.89
N THR A 126 -1.75 16.65 -1.60
CA THR A 126 -1.53 17.94 -0.90
C THR A 126 -0.21 18.56 -1.29
N HIS A 127 -0.14 19.87 -1.10
CA HIS A 127 1.14 20.57 -0.99
C HIS A 127 1.99 20.03 0.19
N PRO A 128 3.31 19.76 0.00
CA PRO A 128 4.19 19.22 1.06
C PRO A 128 4.17 20.00 2.38
N ASP A 129 4.13 21.33 2.32
CA ASP A 129 4.06 22.20 3.51
C ASP A 129 2.82 21.96 4.39
N ARG A 130 1.74 21.40 3.82
CA ARG A 130 0.54 21.01 4.58
C ARG A 130 0.63 19.59 5.14
N VAL A 131 1.58 18.79 4.65
CA VAL A 131 1.84 17.43 5.14
C VAL A 131 2.79 17.47 6.34
N SER A 132 3.81 18.34 6.28
CA SER A 132 4.73 18.51 7.39
C SER A 132 3.98 18.94 8.65
N GLY A 133 4.11 18.19 9.74
CA GLY A 133 3.41 18.45 11.00
C GLY A 133 1.91 18.10 11.01
N SER A 134 1.36 17.51 9.95
CA SER A 134 -0.07 17.11 9.90
C SER A 134 -0.42 15.87 10.73
N ALA A 135 0.60 15.20 11.26
CA ALA A 135 0.48 14.05 12.14
C ALA A 135 1.61 14.08 13.18
N ALA A 136 1.32 13.58 14.38
CA ALA A 136 2.29 13.33 15.44
C ALA A 136 2.95 11.93 15.33
N TRP A 137 2.30 11.02 14.59
CA TRP A 137 2.76 9.65 14.37
C TRP A 137 2.45 9.20 12.94
N LEU A 138 3.34 8.36 12.40
CA LEU A 138 3.17 7.74 11.10
C LEU A 138 3.04 6.23 11.25
N ASP A 139 1.93 5.67 10.77
CA ASP A 139 1.69 4.24 10.71
C ASP A 139 1.88 3.72 9.29
N VAL A 140 2.97 3.00 9.10
CA VAL A 140 3.29 2.32 7.85
C VAL A 140 2.70 0.92 7.89
N ILE A 141 1.73 0.67 7.03
CA ILE A 141 0.97 -0.59 7.01
C ILE A 141 1.35 -1.35 5.75
N GLY A 142 2.04 -2.48 5.93
CA GLY A 142 2.24 -3.45 4.86
C GLY A 142 1.00 -4.31 4.68
N LEU A 143 0.37 -4.25 3.51
CA LEU A 143 -0.81 -5.03 3.15
C LEU A 143 -0.45 -6.12 2.15
N GLY A 144 -0.37 -7.36 2.65
CA GLY A 144 -0.13 -8.53 1.81
C GLY A 144 -1.39 -9.35 1.61
N PHE A 145 -1.66 -9.83 0.40
CA PHE A 145 -2.78 -10.74 0.14
C PHE A 145 -2.25 -12.11 -0.24
N THR A 146 -2.47 -13.09 0.63
CA THR A 146 -2.02 -14.47 0.44
C THR A 146 -3.13 -15.39 -0.02
N GLN A 147 -4.39 -14.98 0.15
CA GLN A 147 -5.55 -15.72 -0.32
C GLN A 147 -5.86 -15.35 -1.78
N PRO A 148 -6.38 -16.28 -2.60
CA PRO A 148 -6.88 -15.96 -3.93
C PRO A 148 -7.89 -14.82 -3.90
N ARG A 149 -8.01 -14.09 -5.01
CA ARG A 149 -9.07 -13.09 -5.15
C ARG A 149 -10.37 -13.83 -5.40
N PRO A 150 -11.44 -13.57 -4.63
CA PRO A 150 -12.75 -14.11 -4.95
C PRO A 150 -13.15 -13.70 -6.38
N ALA A 151 -13.72 -14.60 -7.16
CA ALA A 151 -13.97 -14.40 -8.59
C ALA A 151 -14.97 -13.27 -8.89
N ASP A 152 -15.79 -12.91 -7.91
CA ASP A 152 -16.81 -11.87 -7.90
C ASP A 152 -16.27 -10.46 -7.55
N VAL A 153 -15.01 -10.35 -7.10
CA VAL A 153 -14.42 -9.06 -6.74
C VAL A 153 -13.83 -8.38 -7.98
N PRO A 154 -14.05 -7.05 -8.15
CA PRO A 154 -13.42 -6.26 -9.21
C PRO A 154 -11.91 -6.45 -9.30
N SER A 155 -11.30 -5.99 -10.41
CA SER A 155 -9.84 -6.09 -10.68
C SER A 155 -8.95 -5.63 -9.53
N TYR A 156 -9.45 -4.78 -8.65
CA TYR A 156 -8.80 -4.28 -7.45
C TYR A 156 -9.44 -4.87 -6.19
N ARG A 157 -8.60 -5.36 -5.26
CA ARG A 157 -9.06 -5.72 -3.92
C ARG A 157 -9.43 -4.47 -3.15
N ARG A 158 -10.50 -4.51 -2.38
CA ARG A 158 -10.92 -3.37 -1.56
C ARG A 158 -10.28 -3.45 -0.18
N ALA A 159 -9.81 -2.32 0.32
CA ALA A 159 -9.41 -2.15 1.70
C ALA A 159 -9.81 -0.77 2.20
N ALA A 160 -10.50 -0.72 3.34
CA ALA A 160 -10.89 0.54 3.97
C ALA A 160 -10.00 0.83 5.17
N LEU A 161 -9.58 2.08 5.26
CA LEU A 161 -8.81 2.64 6.37
C LEU A 161 -9.70 3.63 7.12
N ASP A 162 -9.72 3.52 8.45
CA ASP A 162 -10.46 4.43 9.32
C ASP A 162 -9.52 5.06 10.35
N LEU A 163 -9.42 6.40 10.28
CA LEU A 163 -8.63 7.25 11.17
C LEU A 163 -9.51 8.21 11.98
N THR A 164 -10.83 8.03 12.04
CA THR A 164 -11.72 8.99 12.74
C THR A 164 -11.41 9.09 14.23
N GLU A 165 -10.95 7.99 14.83
CA GLU A 165 -10.55 7.90 16.25
C GLU A 165 -9.02 7.99 16.45
N ALA A 166 -8.31 8.49 15.43
CA ALA A 166 -6.85 8.66 15.41
C ALA A 166 -6.43 9.95 14.67
N PRO A 167 -6.92 11.13 15.10
CA PRO A 167 -6.73 12.39 14.36
C PRO A 167 -5.27 12.87 14.31
N ASP A 168 -4.41 12.38 15.20
CA ASP A 168 -2.98 12.71 15.27
C ASP A 168 -2.10 11.74 14.45
N ARG A 169 -2.67 10.73 13.80
CA ARG A 169 -1.94 9.68 13.07
C ARG A 169 -2.14 9.80 11.57
N ALA A 170 -1.10 9.66 10.77
CA ALA A 170 -1.21 9.46 9.32
C ALA A 170 -0.84 8.02 8.97
N VAL A 171 -1.32 7.54 7.82
CA VAL A 171 -1.03 6.18 7.35
C VAL A 171 -0.27 6.21 6.03
N VAL A 172 0.75 5.36 5.91
CA VAL A 172 1.34 5.01 4.61
C VAL A 172 1.07 3.54 4.34
N VAL A 173 0.38 3.24 3.24
CA VAL A 173 0.13 1.86 2.81
C VAL A 173 1.25 1.38 1.91
N LEU A 174 1.84 0.23 2.24
CA LEU A 174 2.75 -0.51 1.35
C LEU A 174 2.02 -1.73 0.80
N ALA A 175 1.91 -1.86 -0.52
CA ALA A 175 1.14 -2.93 -1.15
C ALA A 175 1.87 -3.57 -2.35
N ASP A 176 1.71 -4.88 -2.52
CA ASP A 176 2.29 -5.63 -3.65
C ASP A 176 1.29 -5.99 -4.75
N GLN A 177 -0.02 -5.87 -4.46
CA GLN A 177 -1.12 -6.22 -5.36
C GLN A 177 -2.05 -5.04 -5.64
N PRO A 178 -2.86 -5.10 -6.72
CA PRO A 178 -3.81 -4.04 -7.04
C PRO A 178 -4.85 -3.81 -5.94
N LEU A 179 -5.00 -2.56 -5.49
CA LEU A 179 -5.90 -2.18 -4.40
C LEU A 179 -6.79 -0.97 -4.72
N ALA A 180 -8.04 -1.02 -4.29
CA ALA A 180 -8.93 0.13 -4.19
C ALA A 180 -9.03 0.49 -2.70
N LEU A 181 -8.47 1.63 -2.34
CA LEU A 181 -8.38 2.10 -0.97
C LEU A 181 -9.49 3.13 -0.69
N THR A 182 -10.13 3.06 0.47
CA THR A 182 -10.98 4.14 1.00
C THR A 182 -10.42 4.62 2.32
N LEU A 183 -10.68 5.89 2.67
CA LEU A 183 -10.16 6.51 3.88
C LEU A 183 -11.21 7.39 4.56
N ALA A 184 -11.56 7.04 5.79
CA ALA A 184 -12.33 7.87 6.71
C ALA A 184 -11.40 8.63 7.66
N THR A 185 -11.66 9.92 7.87
CA THR A 185 -10.89 10.79 8.77
C THR A 185 -11.82 11.73 9.53
N ARG A 186 -11.35 12.24 10.68
CA ARG A 186 -11.96 13.37 11.39
C ARG A 186 -10.90 14.45 11.63
N PRO A 187 -11.05 15.69 11.12
CA PRO A 187 -12.10 16.12 10.20
C PRO A 187 -12.03 15.38 8.84
N SER A 188 -13.12 15.39 8.08
CA SER A 188 -13.20 14.64 6.81
C SER A 188 -12.31 15.24 5.72
N ASP A 189 -11.97 16.53 5.78
CA ASP A 189 -11.08 17.22 4.83
C ASP A 189 -9.61 17.23 5.26
N ARG A 190 -9.21 16.32 6.17
CA ARG A 190 -7.84 16.25 6.68
C ARG A 190 -6.83 16.04 5.56
N ALA A 191 -5.94 17.03 5.41
CA ALA A 191 -4.89 17.00 4.41
C ALA A 191 -3.78 15.99 4.75
N GLY A 192 -3.30 15.26 3.75
CA GLY A 192 -2.12 14.40 3.84
C GLY A 192 -2.29 13.22 4.80
N ALA A 193 -3.53 12.77 5.03
CA ALA A 193 -3.79 11.69 5.97
C ALA A 193 -3.29 10.32 5.46
N LEU A 194 -3.10 10.18 4.14
CA LEU A 194 -2.70 8.94 3.49
C LEU A 194 -1.49 9.12 2.56
N GLY A 195 -0.47 8.28 2.70
CA GLY A 195 0.53 8.01 1.68
C GLY A 195 0.37 6.61 1.11
N VAL A 196 0.78 6.40 -0.14
CA VAL A 196 0.72 5.06 -0.76
C VAL A 196 2.02 4.73 -1.48
N GLU A 197 2.54 3.54 -1.21
CA GLU A 197 3.57 2.92 -2.01
C GLU A 197 3.13 1.54 -2.50
N SER A 198 3.24 1.29 -3.80
CA SER A 198 2.81 0.02 -4.34
C SER A 198 3.63 -0.51 -5.52
N LEU A 199 3.82 -1.81 -5.58
CA LEU A 199 4.32 -2.49 -6.79
C LEU A 199 3.27 -2.54 -7.89
N ALA A 200 1.99 -2.46 -7.53
CA ALA A 200 0.86 -2.55 -8.45
C ALA A 200 0.12 -1.22 -8.59
N ALA A 201 -0.84 -1.17 -9.52
CA ALA A 201 -1.73 -0.02 -9.62
C ALA A 201 -2.69 0.00 -8.43
N PHE A 202 -3.07 1.18 -7.97
CA PHE A 202 -4.06 1.34 -6.92
C PHE A 202 -5.02 2.46 -7.25
N ASP A 203 -6.22 2.41 -6.69
CA ASP A 203 -7.26 3.40 -6.88
C ASP A 203 -7.75 3.96 -5.54
N LEU A 204 -8.32 5.16 -5.60
CA LEU A 204 -8.98 5.84 -4.48
C LEU A 204 -10.38 6.27 -4.94
N PRO A 205 -11.38 5.37 -4.87
CA PRO A 205 -12.73 5.65 -5.38
C PRO A 205 -13.36 6.88 -4.74
N GLU A 206 -13.07 7.12 -3.46
CA GLU A 206 -13.53 8.27 -2.66
C GLU A 206 -12.44 9.33 -2.48
N GLY A 207 -11.50 9.39 -3.43
CA GLY A 207 -10.42 10.37 -3.43
C GLY A 207 -10.94 11.81 -3.48
N ARG A 208 -10.25 12.69 -2.77
CA ARG A 208 -10.55 14.12 -2.69
C ARG A 208 -9.26 14.93 -2.68
N SER A 209 -9.36 16.22 -3.02
CA SER A 209 -8.22 17.14 -2.97
C SER A 209 -7.54 17.07 -1.61
N ASP A 210 -6.22 17.17 -1.62
CA ASP A 210 -5.35 17.15 -0.43
C ASP A 210 -5.39 15.86 0.42
N LEU A 211 -6.14 14.82 0.08
CA LEU A 211 -6.19 13.59 0.88
C LEU A 211 -4.81 12.90 0.98
N LEU A 212 -4.08 12.88 -0.13
CA LEU A 212 -2.82 12.16 -0.26
C LEU A 212 -1.64 13.04 0.13
N ALA A 213 -0.82 12.58 1.07
CA ALA A 213 0.51 13.13 1.29
C ALA A 213 1.39 12.98 0.04
N GLY A 214 1.16 11.90 -0.70
CA GLY A 214 1.84 11.58 -1.95
C GLY A 214 1.62 10.10 -2.30
N PHE A 215 2.16 9.67 -3.43
CA PHE A 215 2.18 8.26 -3.77
C PHE A 215 3.38 7.89 -4.65
N ARG A 216 3.79 6.62 -4.58
CA ARG A 216 4.72 6.00 -5.52
C ARG A 216 4.19 4.64 -5.93
N SER A 217 3.97 4.44 -7.23
CA SER A 217 3.57 3.13 -7.74
C SER A 217 4.42 2.73 -8.94
N ALA A 218 4.97 1.52 -8.93
CA ALA A 218 5.75 1.01 -10.05
C ALA A 218 4.87 0.90 -11.31
N ALA A 219 3.61 0.46 -11.16
CA ALA A 219 2.63 0.42 -12.24
C ALA A 219 2.22 1.81 -12.76
N LEU A 220 2.52 2.89 -12.03
CA LEU A 220 2.31 4.27 -12.43
C LEU A 220 3.62 5.02 -12.75
N GLY A 221 4.71 4.28 -12.99
CA GLY A 221 5.98 4.82 -13.48
C GLY A 221 7.01 5.19 -12.42
N ALA A 222 6.79 4.88 -11.13
CA ALA A 222 7.79 5.11 -10.10
C ALA A 222 8.95 4.12 -10.23
N ALA A 223 10.19 4.62 -10.37
CA ALA A 223 11.38 3.78 -10.55
C ALA A 223 11.71 2.90 -9.33
N ARG A 224 11.35 3.34 -8.12
CA ARG A 224 11.58 2.61 -6.88
C ARG A 224 10.38 2.77 -5.94
N VAL A 225 9.96 1.65 -5.36
CA VAL A 225 8.90 1.60 -4.35
C VAL A 225 9.36 0.73 -3.18
N ALA A 226 8.86 1.04 -1.99
CA ALA A 226 9.15 0.30 -0.79
C ALA A 226 8.56 -1.12 -0.88
N PRO A 227 9.34 -2.17 -0.56
CA PRO A 227 8.78 -3.49 -0.42
C PRO A 227 7.97 -3.59 0.88
N ILE A 228 7.02 -4.53 0.92
CA ILE A 228 6.46 -4.99 2.19
C ILE A 228 7.55 -5.79 2.92
N LEU A 229 7.88 -5.41 4.16
CA LEU A 229 8.79 -6.20 4.98
C LEU A 229 8.06 -7.42 5.54
N VAL A 230 8.40 -8.59 5.00
CA VAL A 230 7.95 -9.90 5.48
C VAL A 230 9.10 -10.56 6.26
N PRO A 231 8.96 -10.82 7.57
CA PRO A 231 10.07 -11.29 8.44
C PRO A 231 10.89 -12.47 7.91
N VAL A 232 10.25 -13.38 7.18
CA VAL A 232 10.86 -14.61 6.67
C VAL A 232 11.47 -14.47 5.26
N ARG A 233 11.28 -13.33 4.59
CA ARG A 233 11.62 -13.18 3.16
C ARG A 233 12.49 -11.97 2.80
N TYR A 234 12.74 -11.04 3.73
CA TYR A 234 13.51 -9.84 3.37
C TYR A 234 15.03 -10.08 3.43
N GLY A 235 15.72 -9.67 2.36
CA GLY A 235 17.18 -9.59 2.32
C GLY A 235 17.71 -8.20 2.69
N PRO A 236 19.04 -8.02 2.77
CA PRO A 236 19.66 -6.73 3.10
C PRO A 236 19.23 -5.59 2.17
N GLU A 237 19.05 -5.87 0.88
CA GLU A 237 18.59 -4.88 -0.10
C GLU A 237 17.13 -4.46 0.13
N SER A 238 16.25 -5.41 0.42
CA SER A 238 14.85 -5.12 0.76
C SER A 238 14.75 -4.24 2.00
N LEU A 239 15.56 -4.54 3.03
CA LEU A 239 15.64 -3.73 4.23
C LEU A 239 16.16 -2.32 3.93
N LYS A 240 17.23 -2.20 3.14
CA LYS A 240 17.78 -0.91 2.69
C LYS A 240 16.72 -0.07 1.97
N ASN A 241 15.99 -0.66 1.03
CA ASN A 241 14.95 0.04 0.27
C ASN A 241 13.77 0.44 1.14
N PHE A 242 13.32 -0.44 2.06
CA PHE A 242 12.31 -0.11 3.04
C PHE A 242 12.74 1.06 3.95
N CYS A 243 13.96 1.01 4.51
CA CYS A 243 14.45 2.08 5.37
C CYS A 243 14.69 3.40 4.62
N ALA A 244 15.08 3.36 3.34
CA ALA A 244 15.15 4.55 2.50
C ALA A 244 13.76 5.18 2.29
N ALA A 245 12.75 4.36 2.02
CA ALA A 245 11.37 4.81 1.91
C ALA A 245 10.85 5.40 3.23
N LEU A 246 11.10 4.73 4.36
CA LEU A 246 10.71 5.24 5.67
C LEU A 246 11.30 6.62 5.94
N ARG A 247 12.58 6.85 5.63
CA ARG A 247 13.21 8.18 5.81
C ARG A 247 12.59 9.24 4.92
N LEU A 248 12.18 8.88 3.69
CA LEU A 248 11.49 9.81 2.79
C LEU A 248 10.13 10.24 3.34
N TRP A 249 9.31 9.28 3.79
CA TRP A 249 8.03 9.61 4.43
C TRP A 249 8.20 10.36 5.75
N ALA A 250 9.19 9.96 6.57
CA ALA A 250 9.53 10.67 7.79
C ALA A 250 9.84 12.15 7.51
N GLY A 251 10.67 12.41 6.49
CA GLY A 251 11.01 13.76 6.06
C GLY A 251 9.79 14.55 5.57
N LEU A 252 8.92 13.94 4.76
CA LEU A 252 7.73 14.60 4.25
C LEU A 252 6.76 15.04 5.37
N TYR A 253 6.57 14.19 6.38
CA TYR A 253 5.72 14.52 7.54
C TYR A 253 6.45 15.34 8.62
N GLY A 254 7.77 15.56 8.51
CA GLY A 254 8.56 16.24 9.54
C GLY A 254 8.72 15.44 10.82
N LEU A 255 8.74 14.10 10.74
CA LEU A 255 8.78 13.19 11.87
C LEU A 255 10.15 12.51 12.01
N GLY A 256 10.54 12.22 13.26
CA GLY A 256 11.64 11.30 13.55
C GLY A 256 11.24 9.84 13.32
N LEU A 257 12.21 8.96 13.05
CA LEU A 257 11.95 7.52 12.85
C LEU A 257 11.38 6.84 14.10
N ASP A 258 11.60 7.42 15.29
CA ASP A 258 11.01 6.99 16.56
C ASP A 258 9.50 7.29 16.66
N ARG A 259 8.96 8.10 15.75
CA ARG A 259 7.52 8.38 15.61
C ARG A 259 6.84 7.57 14.52
N ILE A 260 7.54 6.53 14.02
CA ILE A 260 7.03 5.65 12.99
C ILE A 260 6.76 4.26 13.57
N ARG A 261 5.67 3.66 13.08
CA ARG A 261 5.28 2.29 13.41
C ARG A 261 5.06 1.53 12.11
N TYR A 262 5.64 0.34 12.01
CA TYR A 262 5.38 -0.58 10.91
C TYR A 262 4.52 -1.74 11.40
N THR A 263 3.45 -2.06 10.66
CA THR A 263 2.60 -3.24 10.92
C THR A 263 2.38 -4.00 9.62
N LEU A 264 2.69 -5.30 9.61
CA LEU A 264 2.34 -6.19 8.51
C LEU A 264 0.99 -6.85 8.80
N ILE A 265 0.04 -6.64 7.91
CA ILE A 265 -1.31 -7.21 7.97
C ILE A 265 -1.58 -7.99 6.69
N GLN A 266 -2.09 -9.20 6.83
CA GLN A 266 -2.45 -10.06 5.69
C GLN A 266 -3.95 -10.16 5.50
N ASN A 267 -4.40 -10.10 4.25
CA ASN A 267 -5.79 -10.31 3.83
C ASN A 267 -6.80 -9.39 4.57
N ALA A 268 -6.41 -8.16 4.90
CA ALA A 268 -7.32 -7.19 5.51
C ALA A 268 -8.22 -6.52 4.46
N GLY A 269 -9.50 -6.43 4.77
CA GLY A 269 -10.48 -5.59 4.07
C GLY A 269 -10.83 -4.33 4.87
N GLN A 270 -10.64 -4.34 6.19
CA GLN A 270 -10.94 -3.24 7.11
C GLN A 270 -9.79 -3.04 8.10
N ILE A 271 -9.37 -1.78 8.27
CA ILE A 271 -8.33 -1.40 9.22
C ILE A 271 -8.72 -0.09 9.88
N ARG A 272 -8.90 -0.11 11.20
CA ARG A 272 -9.27 1.06 12.00
C ARG A 272 -8.18 1.36 13.02
N LEU A 273 -7.76 2.62 13.09
CA LEU A 273 -6.80 3.11 14.06
C LEU A 273 -7.57 3.81 15.18
N GLU A 274 -7.31 3.38 16.41
CA GLU A 274 -7.96 3.91 17.62
C GLU A 274 -6.87 4.12 18.68
N GLY A 275 -6.56 5.38 19.00
CA GLY A 275 -5.42 5.71 19.86
C GLY A 275 -4.11 5.12 19.31
N ASP A 276 -3.46 4.22 20.07
CA ASP A 276 -2.23 3.51 19.65
C ASP A 276 -2.48 2.11 19.06
N ARG A 277 -3.75 1.68 19.03
CA ARG A 277 -4.19 0.35 18.59
C ARG A 277 -4.52 0.35 17.09
N ILE A 278 -4.53 -0.87 16.55
CA ILE A 278 -4.96 -1.16 15.18
C ILE A 278 -5.97 -2.31 15.29
N HIS A 279 -7.18 -2.06 14.84
CA HIS A 279 -8.24 -3.07 14.69
C HIS A 279 -8.29 -3.46 13.22
N THR A 280 -8.35 -4.76 12.93
CA THR A 280 -8.43 -5.25 11.56
C THR A 280 -9.14 -6.59 11.49
N ASP A 281 -9.81 -6.85 10.38
CA ASP A 281 -10.36 -8.15 10.01
C ASP A 281 -9.30 -9.09 9.39
N GLY A 282 -8.10 -8.58 9.09
CA GLY A 282 -6.98 -9.35 8.59
C GLY A 282 -6.13 -10.01 9.69
N THR A 283 -5.10 -10.72 9.27
CA THR A 283 -4.13 -11.36 10.18
C THR A 283 -2.89 -10.49 10.35
N ALA A 284 -2.70 -9.92 11.55
CA ALA A 284 -1.45 -9.23 11.88
C ALA A 284 -0.29 -10.24 11.99
N ARG A 285 0.80 -10.01 11.25
CA ARG A 285 1.99 -10.88 11.22
C ARG A 285 3.18 -10.34 12.00
N GLY A 286 3.17 -9.05 12.31
CA GLY A 286 4.22 -8.43 13.09
C GLY A 286 4.07 -6.92 13.15
N ARG A 287 4.60 -6.34 14.22
CA ARG A 287 4.65 -4.89 14.44
C ARG A 287 6.04 -4.52 14.96
N VAL A 288 6.62 -3.47 14.40
CA VAL A 288 7.89 -2.88 14.84
C VAL A 288 7.69 -1.38 14.94
N ALA A 289 8.01 -0.78 16.09
CA ALA A 289 7.70 0.63 16.34
C ALA A 289 8.84 1.34 17.06
N GLY A 290 8.82 2.67 16.93
CA GLY A 290 9.64 3.59 17.71
C GLY A 290 11.12 3.30 17.64
N ARG A 291 11.80 3.28 18.80
CA ARG A 291 13.25 3.10 18.87
C ARG A 291 13.73 1.81 18.18
N ARG A 292 12.96 0.72 18.22
CA ARG A 292 13.34 -0.52 17.54
C ARG A 292 13.35 -0.36 16.02
N LEU A 293 12.37 0.36 15.47
CA LEU A 293 12.32 0.67 14.04
C LEU A 293 13.44 1.64 13.65
N ALA A 294 13.69 2.66 14.48
CA ALA A 294 14.79 3.60 14.27
C ALA A 294 16.16 2.91 14.27
N LEU A 295 16.39 1.96 15.18
CA LEU A 295 17.61 1.15 15.21
C LEU A 295 17.73 0.25 13.98
N LEU A 296 16.63 -0.40 13.57
CA LEU A 296 16.59 -1.23 12.36
C LEU A 296 16.95 -0.42 11.10
N CYS A 297 16.55 0.84 11.06
CA CYS A 297 16.84 1.78 9.98
C CYS A 297 17.94 2.78 10.34
N SER A 298 18.86 2.42 11.23
CA SER A 298 20.09 3.19 11.42
C SER A 298 21.06 2.88 10.26
N PRO A 299 21.82 3.87 9.77
CA PRO A 299 22.80 3.68 8.71
C PRO A 299 23.94 2.75 9.11
#